data_AF-A0A5C6UQ77-F1
#
_entry.id   AF-A0A5C6UQ77-F1
#
_cell.length_a   1.000
_cell.length_b   1.000
_cell.length_c   1.000
_cell.angle_alpha   90.00
_cell.angle_beta   90.00
_cell.angle_gamma   90.00
#
_symmetry.space_group_name_H-M   'P 1'
#
loop_
_entity.id
_entity.type
_entity.pdbx_description
1 polymer ?
#
loop_
_entity_poly.entity_id
_entity_poly.type
_entity_poly.pdbx_seq_one_letter_code
_entity_poly.pdbx_strand_id
1 'polypeptide(L)'
;MFSGAPRVCNERGEVMTSIKVRLFIITYDITDDKRLRKVFEYLKQWGQHVQYSVFACALGPTSLATVKTELDALIHHDDDQVLFFDLGAEASRAQRAIDYLGVPFGPKQRKAIVL
;
A
#
# COMPACT_ATOMS: atom_id res chain seq x y z
N MET A 1 -21.44 -24.45 -7.32
CA MET A 1 -19.97 -24.61 -7.39
C MET A 1 -19.37 -23.90 -6.17
N PHE A 2 -18.92 -24.66 -5.19
CA PHE A 2 -18.44 -24.15 -3.90
C PHE A 2 -17.08 -23.46 -4.06
N SER A 3 -17.07 -22.13 -4.09
CA SER A 3 -15.85 -21.33 -3.85
C SER A 3 -15.81 -20.97 -2.36
N GLY A 4 -15.44 -21.95 -1.54
CA GLY A 4 -15.17 -21.74 -0.13
C GLY A 4 -13.67 -21.80 0.09
N ALA A 5 -13.03 -20.66 0.33
CA ALA A 5 -11.64 -20.65 0.81
C ALA A 5 -11.51 -21.49 2.09
N PRO A 6 -10.40 -22.22 2.30
CA PRO A 6 -10.22 -23.07 3.48
C PRO A 6 -10.27 -22.22 4.76
N ARG A 7 -11.21 -22.55 5.66
CA ARG A 7 -11.36 -21.90 6.97
C ARG A 7 -10.44 -22.59 7.97
N VAL A 8 -9.47 -21.84 8.49
CA VAL A 8 -8.66 -22.28 9.64
C VAL A 8 -9.46 -21.92 10.89
N CYS A 9 -9.86 -22.93 11.67
CA CYS A 9 -10.54 -22.74 12.96
C CYS A 9 -9.50 -22.85 14.08
N ASN A 10 -9.62 -22.02 15.12
CA ASN A 10 -8.81 -22.19 16.32
C ASN A 10 -9.31 -23.36 17.18
N GLU A 11 -8.57 -23.70 18.24
CA GLU A 11 -8.89 -24.77 19.20
C GLU A 11 -10.24 -24.61 19.94
N ARG A 12 -10.89 -23.44 19.84
CA ARG A 12 -12.23 -23.15 20.39
C ARG A 12 -13.35 -23.17 19.34
N GLY A 13 -13.05 -23.58 18.11
CA GLY A 13 -14.03 -23.61 17.02
C GLY A 13 -14.45 -22.23 16.52
N GLU A 14 -13.75 -21.16 16.92
CA GLU A 14 -13.96 -19.84 16.32
C GLU A 14 -13.33 -19.82 14.94
N VAL A 15 -14.08 -19.30 13.98
CA VAL A 15 -13.58 -19.03 12.62
C VAL A 15 -12.49 -17.98 12.76
N MET A 16 -11.23 -18.40 12.68
CA MET A 16 -10.12 -17.48 12.65
C MET A 16 -10.14 -16.86 11.26
N THR A 17 -10.68 -15.65 11.16
CA THR A 17 -10.73 -14.87 9.92
C THR A 17 -9.32 -14.86 9.35
N SER A 18 -9.09 -15.61 8.27
CA SER A 18 -7.80 -15.64 7.57
C SER A 18 -7.31 -14.20 7.43
N ILE A 19 -6.09 -13.91 7.92
CA ILE A 19 -5.52 -12.56 7.89
C ILE A 19 -5.49 -12.12 6.43
N LYS A 20 -6.50 -11.34 6.04
CA LYS A 20 -6.73 -11.03 4.64
C LYS A 20 -5.90 -9.81 4.29
N VAL A 21 -4.74 -10.05 3.68
CA VAL A 21 -3.92 -9.01 3.08
C VAL A 21 -4.72 -8.31 1.98
N ARG A 22 -4.65 -6.98 1.94
CA ARG A 22 -5.33 -6.13 0.95
C ARG A 22 -4.34 -5.21 0.27
N LEU A 23 -4.62 -4.87 -1.00
CA LEU A 23 -3.83 -3.88 -1.73
C LEU A 23 -4.35 -2.49 -1.42
N PHE A 24 -3.47 -1.62 -0.95
CA PHE A 24 -3.73 -0.21 -0.72
C PHE A 24 -2.92 0.65 -1.70
N ILE A 25 -3.56 1.67 -2.27
CA ILE A 25 -2.86 2.81 -2.84
C ILE A 25 -2.77 3.88 -1.76
N ILE A 26 -1.54 4.27 -1.43
CA ILE A 26 -1.24 5.31 -0.47
C ILE A 26 -0.71 6.50 -1.26
N THR A 27 -1.39 7.63 -1.20
CA THR A 27 -0.94 8.88 -1.81
C THR A 27 -0.56 9.86 -0.73
N TYR A 28 0.43 10.71 -0.98
CA TYR A 28 0.77 11.80 -0.08
C TYR A 28 0.94 13.12 -0.82
N ASP A 29 0.47 14.19 -0.20
CA ASP A 29 0.78 15.56 -0.57
C ASP A 29 1.42 16.20 0.66
N ILE A 30 2.74 16.43 0.60
CA ILE A 30 3.54 16.87 1.75
C ILE A 30 4.31 18.11 1.33
N THR A 31 4.12 19.18 2.09
CA THR A 31 4.62 20.52 1.74
C THR A 31 6.10 20.70 2.08
N ASP A 32 6.60 20.03 3.14
CA ASP A 32 7.99 20.15 3.59
C ASP A 32 8.89 19.01 3.06
N ASP A 33 10.01 19.39 2.44
CA ASP A 33 11.00 18.46 1.86
C ASP A 33 11.61 17.46 2.87
N LYS A 34 11.76 17.84 4.14
CA LYS A 34 12.35 16.95 5.15
C LYS A 34 11.33 15.90 5.58
N ARG A 35 10.06 16.29 5.82
CA ARG A 35 8.96 15.36 6.10
C ARG A 35 8.70 14.44 4.91
N LEU A 36 8.71 14.98 3.68
CA LEU A 36 8.56 14.20 2.45
C LEU A 36 9.60 13.08 2.37
N ARG A 37 10.88 13.39 2.59
CA ARG A 37 11.95 12.37 2.59
C ARG A 37 11.73 11.29 3.65
N LYS A 38 11.27 11.66 4.85
CA LYS A 38 10.97 10.71 5.92
C LYS A 38 9.80 9.79 5.56
N VAL A 39 8.70 10.35 5.07
CA VAL A 39 7.53 9.58 4.64
C VAL A 39 7.89 8.66 3.47
N PHE A 40 8.65 9.15 2.50
CA PHE A 40 9.13 8.34 1.38
C PHE A 40 9.96 7.13 1.83
N GLU A 41 11.00 7.35 2.66
CA GLU A 41 11.85 6.24 3.14
C GLU A 41 11.10 5.28 4.08
N TYR A 42 10.08 5.77 4.80
CA TYR A 42 9.19 4.93 5.59
C TYR A 42 8.34 4.02 4.68
N LEU A 43 7.59 4.59 3.72
CA LEU A 43 6.68 3.83 2.85
C LEU A 43 7.39 2.82 1.93
N LYS A 44 8.65 3.08 1.59
CA LYS A 44 9.52 2.17 0.83
C LYS A 44 9.75 0.81 1.48
N GLN A 45 9.54 0.70 2.79
CA GLN A 45 9.63 -0.56 3.53
C GLN A 45 8.36 -1.42 3.42
N TRP A 46 7.24 -0.81 3.01
CA TRP A 46 5.91 -1.43 3.01
C TRP A 46 5.39 -1.79 1.62
N GLY A 47 5.92 -1.19 0.56
CA GLY A 47 5.42 -1.43 -0.78
C GLY A 47 6.22 -0.81 -1.90
N GLN A 48 5.62 -0.84 -3.09
CA GLN A 48 6.26 -0.36 -4.31
C GLN A 48 5.97 1.12 -4.52
N HIS A 49 7.02 1.90 -4.77
CA HIS A 49 6.90 3.28 -5.25
C HIS A 49 6.44 3.29 -6.70
N VAL A 50 5.24 3.81 -6.98
CA VAL A 50 4.64 3.75 -8.33
C VAL A 50 4.67 5.09 -9.06
N GLN A 51 4.51 6.20 -8.34
CA GLN A 51 4.66 7.57 -8.84
C GLN A 51 5.30 8.43 -7.75
N TYR A 52 5.73 9.65 -8.09
CA TYR A 52 6.44 10.55 -7.16
C TYR A 52 5.81 10.61 -5.77
N SER A 53 4.49 10.71 -5.71
CA SER A 53 3.69 10.84 -4.49
C SER A 53 2.76 9.65 -4.19
N VAL A 54 3.03 8.47 -4.78
CA VAL A 54 2.11 7.33 -4.72
C VAL A 54 2.85 6.01 -4.48
N PHE A 55 2.37 5.24 -3.51
CA PHE A 55 2.82 3.89 -3.17
C PHE A 55 1.69 2.87 -3.31
N ALA A 56 2.05 1.66 -3.74
CA ALA A 56 1.17 0.50 -3.72
C ALA A 56 1.67 -0.51 -2.68
N CYS A 57 0.86 -0.80 -1.66
CA CYS A 57 1.24 -1.59 -0.49
C CYS A 57 0.26 -2.75 -0.27
N ALA A 58 0.77 -3.98 -0.09
CA ALA A 58 -0.02 -5.13 0.31
C ALA A 58 0.02 -5.26 1.84
N LEU A 59 -1.05 -4.83 2.52
CA LEU A 59 -1.07 -4.70 3.98
C LEU A 59 -2.12 -5.61 4.60
N GLY A 60 -1.73 -6.31 5.67
CA GLY A 60 -2.66 -6.92 6.61
C GLY A 60 -3.23 -5.89 7.59
N PRO A 61 -4.23 -6.24 8.41
CA PRO A 61 -4.86 -5.30 9.36
C PRO A 61 -3.87 -4.66 10.33
N THR A 62 -2.98 -5.46 10.93
CA THR A 62 -1.96 -4.96 11.87
C THR A 62 -0.96 -4.05 11.17
N SER A 63 -0.46 -4.45 10.00
CA SER A 63 0.46 -3.65 9.19
C SER A 63 -0.16 -2.31 8.79
N LEU A 64 -1.43 -2.30 8.38
CA LEU A 64 -2.14 -1.06 8.04
C LEU A 64 -2.27 -0.13 9.25
N ALA A 65 -2.56 -0.67 10.44
CA ALA A 65 -2.61 0.12 11.67
C ALA A 65 -1.23 0.73 11.98
N THR A 66 -0.16 -0.06 11.91
CA THR A 66 1.21 0.43 12.09
C THR A 66 1.56 1.54 11.09
N VAL A 67 1.27 1.34 9.80
CA VAL A 67 1.52 2.34 8.75
C VAL A 67 0.79 3.65 9.05
N LYS A 68 -0.48 3.59 9.46
CA LYS A 68 -1.25 4.78 9.81
C LYS A 68 -0.67 5.50 11.02
N THR A 69 -0.34 4.78 12.10
CA THR A 69 0.23 5.37 13.32
C THR A 69 1.55 6.08 13.06
N GLU A 70 2.45 5.47 12.30
CA GLU A 70 3.76 6.07 12.01
C GLU A 70 3.62 7.28 11.07
N LEU A 71 2.74 7.19 10.05
CA LEU A 71 2.50 8.33 9.16
C LEU A 71 1.87 9.50 9.90
N ASP A 72 0.93 9.24 10.81
CA ASP A 72 0.32 10.25 11.68
C ASP A 72 1.36 11.02 12.50
N ALA A 73 2.43 10.35 12.95
CA ALA A 73 3.54 10.97 13.66
C ALA A 73 4.56 11.68 12.76
N LEU A 74 4.62 11.32 11.46
CA LEU A 74 5.59 11.88 10.51
C LEU A 74 5.10 13.15 9.80
N ILE A 75 3.78 13.32 9.65
CA ILE A 75 3.17 14.41 8.90
C ILE A 75 2.79 15.60 9.79
N HIS A 76 2.64 16.77 9.17
CA HIS A 76 2.04 17.94 9.80
C HIS A 76 0.59 18.08 9.35
N HIS A 77 -0.37 17.88 10.26
CA HIS A 77 -1.79 17.77 9.94
C HIS A 77 -2.42 19.02 9.31
N ASP A 78 -1.84 20.20 9.51
CA ASP A 78 -2.36 21.43 8.89
C ASP A 78 -1.85 21.65 7.45
N ASP A 79 -0.75 21.00 7.06
CA ASP A 79 -0.04 21.29 5.80
C ASP A 79 0.13 20.07 4.88
N ASP A 80 -0.10 18.87 5.41
CA ASP A 80 0.16 17.62 4.72
C ASP A 80 -1.11 16.75 4.70
N GLN A 81 -1.26 15.96 3.63
CA GLN A 81 -2.35 15.02 3.48
C GLN A 81 -1.84 13.65 3.03
N VAL A 82 -2.37 12.59 3.63
CA VAL A 82 -2.15 11.21 3.20
C VAL A 82 -3.50 10.54 2.98
N LEU A 83 -3.70 9.93 1.81
CA LEU A 83 -4.92 9.19 1.48
C LEU A 83 -4.63 7.70 1.32
N PHE A 84 -5.60 6.88 1.71
CA PHE A 84 -5.54 5.42 1.61
C PHE A 84 -6.74 4.92 0.81
N PHE A 85 -6.48 4.27 -0.32
CA PHE A 85 -7.50 3.64 -1.14
C PHE A 85 -7.38 2.11 -1.02
N ASP A 86 -8.37 1.45 -0.43
CA ASP A 86 -8.44 -0.02 -0.37
C ASP A 86 -8.95 -0.59 -1.70
N LEU A 87 -8.09 -1.31 -2.43
CA LEU A 87 -8.45 -1.99 -3.68
C LEU A 87 -8.87 -3.45 -3.48
N GLY A 88 -8.93 -3.91 -2.23
CA GLY A 88 -9.37 -5.25 -1.84
C GLY A 88 -8.26 -6.30 -1.80
N ALA A 89 -8.67 -7.53 -1.49
CA ALA A 89 -7.76 -8.64 -1.18
C ALA A 89 -7.23 -9.41 -2.39
N GLU A 90 -7.92 -9.33 -3.52
CA GLU A 90 -7.54 -10.08 -4.71
C GLU A 90 -6.55 -9.25 -5.53
N ALA A 91 -5.25 -9.50 -5.33
CA ALA A 91 -4.18 -8.76 -6.01
C ALA A 91 -4.40 -8.67 -7.54
N SER A 92 -4.87 -9.76 -8.16
CA SER A 92 -5.18 -9.81 -9.60
C SER A 92 -6.37 -8.93 -10.02
N ARG A 93 -7.35 -8.71 -9.15
CA ARG A 93 -8.46 -7.79 -9.40
C ARG A 93 -8.08 -6.35 -9.11
N ALA A 94 -7.36 -6.13 -8.02
CA ALA A 94 -6.90 -4.82 -7.60
C ALA A 94 -5.96 -4.19 -8.66
N GLN A 95 -5.07 -5.00 -9.26
CA GLN A 95 -4.17 -4.52 -10.31
C GLN A 95 -4.88 -4.18 -11.63
N ARG A 96 -6.00 -4.86 -11.93
CA ARG A 96 -6.88 -4.54 -13.07
C ARG A 96 -7.77 -3.33 -12.81
N ALA A 97 -7.88 -2.88 -11.57
CA ALA A 97 -8.64 -1.67 -11.23
C ALA A 97 -7.83 -0.38 -11.47
N ILE A 98 -6.56 -0.51 -11.89
CA ILE A 98 -5.66 0.62 -12.12
C ILE A 98 -5.47 0.80 -13.61
N ASP A 99 -6.15 1.79 -14.17
CA ASP A 99 -5.84 2.32 -15.50
C ASP A 99 -4.73 3.38 -15.40
N TYR A 100 -3.93 3.50 -16.46
CA TYR A 100 -2.82 4.46 -16.52
C TYR A 100 -2.61 4.96 -17.94
N LEU A 101 -1.98 6.13 -18.06
CA LEU A 101 -1.55 6.72 -19.33
C LEU A 101 -0.05 7.04 -19.25
N GLY A 102 0.68 6.80 -20.36
CA GLY A 102 2.11 7.05 -20.45
C GLY A 102 2.98 5.84 -20.05
N VAL A 103 3.91 6.04 -19.12
CA VAL A 103 4.85 4.98 -18.67
C VAL A 103 4.06 3.86 -17.99
N PRO A 104 4.35 2.57 -18.29
CA PRO A 104 3.64 1.45 -17.70
C PRO A 104 3.60 1.44 -16.17
N PHE A 105 2.43 1.15 -15.60
CA PHE A 105 2.26 0.91 -14.17
C PHE A 105 3.00 -0.38 -13.76
N GLY A 106 4.00 -0.25 -12.90
CA GLY A 106 4.83 -1.37 -12.47
C GLY A 106 6.25 -0.93 -12.10
N PRO A 107 7.10 -1.87 -11.66
CA PRO A 107 8.48 -1.56 -11.32
C PRO A 107 9.20 -0.97 -12.54
N LYS A 108 9.76 0.24 -12.38
CA LYS A 108 10.56 0.88 -13.43
C LYS A 108 11.77 0.00 -13.76
N GLN A 109 11.81 -0.57 -14.96
CA GLN A 109 13.01 -1.22 -15.45
C GLN A 109 14.11 -0.16 -15.59
N ARG A 110 15.19 -0.29 -14.81
CA ARG A 110 16.39 0.51 -15.00
C ARG A 110 17.04 0.10 -16.32
N LYS A 111 16.81 0.88 -17.38
CA LYS A 111 17.66 0.82 -18.56
C LYS A 111 18.96 1.57 -18.23
N ALA A 112 20.07 0.85 -18.11
CA ALA A 112 21.37 1.49 -18.05
C ALA A 112 21.61 2.16 -19.41
N ILE A 113 21.72 3.49 -19.42
CA ILE A 113 22.22 4.22 -20.58
C ILE A 113 23.74 4.22 -20.43
N VAL A 114 24.42 3.40 -21.24
CA VAL A 114 25.88 3.51 -21.40
C VAL A 114 26.10 4.63 -22.41
N LEU A 115 26.72 5.72 -21.96
CA LEU A 115 27.17 6.83 -22.80
C LEU A 115 28.60 6.55 -23.28
#